data_AF-A0A178AX58-F1
#
_entry.id   AF-A0A178AX58-F1
#
_cell.length_a   1.000
_cell.length_b   1.000
_cell.length_c   1.000
_cell.angle_alpha   90.00
_cell.angle_beta   90.00
_cell.angle_gamma   90.00
#
_symmetry.space_group_name_H-M   'P 1'
#
loop_
_entity.id
_entity.type
_entity.pdbx_description
1 polymer ?
#
loop_
_entity_poly.entity_id
_entity_poly.type
_entity_poly.pdbx_seq_one_letter_code
_entity_poly.pdbx_strand_id
1 'polypeptide(L)'
;MSAPDDQIKVLVTGFGPFLDIATNPSWEVARLLPTDLPGVDGRVIRVIVPAGSTPAAYHKILAQTSQLIEQHTPAVIVHMGLDVESSAGVFKVERSAPKEGYHDIPDIDRKVFTRAENKKTFGKAPASLVTSLDIDIAVEAWVAACSSLVMPKGLGASKAKHKGKNDSKQPIEVRMSDDVGTYVCGFQYYSSMLQTQKMTGKRDVVFLHLPRLESTEELEIGKRVAEELVKALVDVRRP
;
A
#
# COMPACT_ATOMS: atom_id res chain seq x y z
N MET A 1 -25.88 -17.50 0.78
CA MET A 1 -25.38 -16.64 -0.30
C MET A 1 -25.82 -15.23 0.05
N SER A 2 -24.92 -14.37 0.53
CA SER A 2 -25.24 -12.97 0.80
C SER A 2 -25.57 -12.26 -0.51
N ALA A 3 -26.49 -11.29 -0.47
CA ALA A 3 -26.88 -10.52 -1.65
C ALA A 3 -25.67 -9.73 -2.19
N PRO A 4 -25.61 -9.42 -3.51
CA PRO A 4 -24.50 -8.67 -4.12
C PRO A 4 -24.20 -7.30 -3.47
N ASP A 5 -25.18 -6.71 -2.78
CA ASP A 5 -25.09 -5.40 -2.10
C ASP A 5 -24.42 -5.44 -0.72
N ASP A 6 -24.06 -6.62 -0.20
CA ASP A 6 -23.51 -6.78 1.15
C ASP A 6 -21.97 -6.92 1.16
N GLN A 7 -21.32 -6.68 0.01
CA GLN A 7 -19.88 -6.82 -0.17
C GLN A 7 -19.18 -5.47 -0.27
N ILE A 8 -18.13 -5.30 0.52
CA ILE A 8 -17.26 -4.11 0.46
C ILE A 8 -16.08 -4.43 -0.44
N LYS A 9 -16.03 -3.76 -1.60
CA LYS A 9 -14.94 -3.92 -2.56
C LYS A 9 -13.70 -3.14 -2.11
N VAL A 10 -12.57 -3.82 -1.97
CA VAL A 10 -11.28 -3.20 -1.66
C VAL A 10 -10.31 -3.47 -2.80
N LEU A 11 -9.85 -2.42 -3.47
CA LEU A 11 -8.82 -2.54 -4.50
C LEU A 11 -7.44 -2.56 -3.84
N VAL A 12 -6.65 -3.60 -4.09
CA VAL A 12 -5.27 -3.71 -3.59
C VAL A 12 -4.31 -3.81 -4.75
N THR A 13 -3.27 -2.98 -4.76
CA THR A 13 -2.23 -3.01 -5.80
C THR A 13 -0.85 -3.12 -5.18
N GLY A 14 0.10 -3.71 -5.90
CA GLY A 14 1.51 -3.72 -5.55
C GLY A 14 2.39 -3.42 -6.76
N PHE A 15 3.55 -2.84 -6.53
CA PHE A 15 4.50 -2.50 -7.59
C PHE A 15 5.24 -3.73 -8.11
N GLY A 16 5.51 -3.77 -9.41
CA GLY A 16 6.37 -4.75 -10.04
C GLY A 16 7.86 -4.50 -9.77
N PRO A 17 8.74 -5.21 -10.48
CA PRO A 17 10.18 -4.99 -10.43
C PRO A 17 10.53 -3.53 -10.75
N PHE A 18 11.55 -2.99 -10.06
CA PHE A 18 12.09 -1.66 -10.33
C PHE A 18 13.57 -1.59 -9.97
N LEU A 19 14.36 -0.85 -10.75
CA LEU A 19 15.82 -0.73 -10.55
C LEU A 19 16.50 -2.11 -10.39
N ASP A 20 17.13 -2.36 -9.24
CA ASP A 20 17.80 -3.60 -8.86
C ASP A 20 16.88 -4.58 -8.10
N ILE A 21 15.63 -4.20 -7.84
CA ILE A 21 14.62 -5.05 -7.18
C ILE A 21 13.96 -5.96 -8.23
N ALA A 22 14.51 -7.15 -8.40
CA ALA A 22 14.01 -8.15 -9.35
C ALA A 22 12.63 -8.71 -8.95
N THR A 23 12.39 -8.87 -7.64
CA THR A 23 11.11 -9.31 -7.08
C THR A 23 10.67 -8.27 -6.05
N ASN A 24 9.55 -7.60 -6.32
CA ASN A 24 9.06 -6.56 -5.43
C ASN A 24 8.03 -7.15 -4.45
N PRO A 25 8.31 -7.09 -3.13
CA PRO A 25 7.45 -7.74 -2.13
C PRO A 25 6.04 -7.16 -2.09
N SER A 26 5.84 -5.90 -2.48
CA SER A 26 4.49 -5.32 -2.54
C SER A 26 3.58 -6.05 -3.54
N TRP A 27 4.10 -6.44 -4.70
CA TRP A 27 3.33 -7.27 -5.63
C TRP A 27 3.15 -8.68 -5.10
N GLU A 28 4.21 -9.33 -4.62
CA GLU A 28 4.13 -10.69 -4.09
C GLU A 28 3.08 -10.81 -2.98
N VAL A 29 3.05 -9.86 -2.04
CA VAL A 29 2.05 -9.79 -0.97
C VAL A 29 0.63 -9.58 -1.55
N ALA A 30 0.47 -8.65 -2.50
CA ALA A 30 -0.85 -8.37 -3.08
C ALA A 30 -1.52 -9.62 -3.66
N ARG A 31 -0.78 -10.42 -4.44
CA ARG A 31 -1.33 -11.63 -5.09
C ARG A 31 -1.51 -12.82 -4.15
N LEU A 32 -0.94 -12.76 -2.93
CA LEU A 32 -1.18 -13.77 -1.90
C LEU A 32 -2.44 -13.48 -1.06
N LEU A 33 -3.02 -12.29 -1.19
CA LEU A 33 -4.26 -11.94 -0.48
C LEU A 33 -5.42 -12.83 -0.97
N PRO A 34 -6.27 -13.34 -0.05
CA PRO A 34 -7.46 -14.06 -0.43
C PRO A 34 -8.47 -13.11 -1.09
N THR A 35 -9.31 -13.66 -1.95
CA THR A 35 -10.35 -12.88 -2.64
C THR A 35 -11.41 -12.33 -1.68
N ASP A 36 -11.69 -13.05 -0.60
CA ASP A 36 -12.67 -12.66 0.41
C ASP A 36 -12.03 -12.66 1.80
N LEU A 37 -12.28 -11.58 2.55
CA LEU A 37 -11.93 -11.45 3.97
C LEU A 37 -13.20 -11.24 4.80
N PRO A 38 -13.25 -11.76 6.04
CA PRO A 38 -14.33 -11.46 6.96
C PRO A 38 -14.20 -10.01 7.47
N GLY A 39 -15.26 -9.22 7.31
CA GLY A 39 -15.40 -7.92 7.98
C GLY A 39 -15.79 -8.10 9.45
N VAL A 40 -15.51 -7.07 10.26
CA VAL A 40 -15.73 -7.08 11.71
C VAL A 40 -17.21 -7.24 12.08
N ASP A 41 -18.11 -6.71 11.25
CA ASP A 41 -19.56 -6.76 11.44
C ASP A 41 -20.28 -7.86 10.65
N GLY A 42 -19.51 -8.83 10.13
CA GLY A 42 -20.04 -9.95 9.36
C GLY A 42 -20.23 -9.67 7.86
N ARG A 43 -19.99 -8.43 7.39
CA ARG A 43 -19.92 -8.13 5.96
C ARG A 43 -18.73 -8.84 5.31
N VAL A 44 -18.83 -9.13 4.02
CA VAL A 44 -17.73 -9.72 3.25
C VAL A 44 -16.91 -8.61 2.60
N ILE A 45 -15.60 -8.62 2.84
CA ILE A 45 -14.66 -7.74 2.14
C ILE A 45 -14.18 -8.47 0.90
N ARG A 46 -14.58 -8.00 -0.28
CA ARG A 46 -14.11 -8.51 -1.57
C ARG A 46 -12.82 -7.79 -1.95
N VAL A 47 -11.70 -8.48 -1.84
CA VAL A 47 -10.39 -7.98 -2.24
C VAL A 47 -10.23 -8.15 -3.76
N ILE A 48 -9.94 -7.05 -4.44
CA ILE A 48 -9.70 -6.98 -5.87
C ILE A 48 -8.22 -6.72 -6.07
N VAL A 49 -7.52 -7.72 -6.61
CA VAL A 49 -6.12 -7.59 -7.03
C VAL A 49 -6.10 -7.61 -8.55
N PRO A 50 -5.54 -6.59 -9.23
CA PRO A 50 -5.42 -6.58 -10.69
C PRO A 50 -4.62 -7.79 -11.20
N ALA A 51 -4.79 -8.16 -12.48
CA ALA A 51 -4.09 -9.31 -13.06
C ALA A 51 -2.56 -9.12 -13.16
N GLY A 52 -2.06 -7.90 -13.05
CA GLY A 52 -0.64 -7.58 -13.14
C GLY A 52 -0.25 -6.48 -12.15
N SER A 53 1.05 -6.43 -11.84
CA SER A 53 1.61 -5.44 -10.94
C SER A 53 1.52 -4.02 -11.51
N THR A 54 1.54 -3.03 -10.62
CA THR A 54 1.68 -1.63 -11.02
C THR A 54 3.11 -1.40 -11.51
N PRO A 55 3.31 -0.92 -12.76
CA PRO A 55 4.65 -0.53 -13.20
C PRO A 55 5.07 0.73 -12.44
N ALA A 56 6.31 0.77 -11.96
CA ALA A 56 6.90 1.96 -11.34
C ALA A 56 7.23 3.04 -12.39
N ALA A 57 6.21 3.49 -13.13
CA ALA A 57 6.27 4.46 -14.22
C ALA A 57 5.11 5.46 -14.13
N TYR A 58 5.40 6.76 -14.02
CA TYR A 58 4.43 7.79 -13.66
C TYR A 58 3.21 7.81 -14.59
N HIS A 59 3.41 7.85 -15.91
CA HIS A 59 2.32 7.92 -16.87
C HIS A 59 1.48 6.64 -16.92
N LYS A 60 2.10 5.48 -16.71
CA LYS A 60 1.39 4.19 -16.66
C LYS A 60 0.58 4.07 -15.38
N ILE A 61 1.12 4.52 -14.24
CA ILE A 61 0.40 4.60 -12.96
C ILE A 61 -0.83 5.47 -13.11
N LEU A 62 -0.72 6.66 -13.71
CA LEU A 62 -1.84 7.59 -13.86
C LEU A 62 -2.98 6.97 -14.68
N ALA A 63 -2.63 6.31 -15.80
CA ALA A 63 -3.60 5.64 -16.67
C ALA A 63 -4.25 4.42 -15.99
N GLN A 64 -3.43 3.51 -15.44
CA GLN A 64 -3.90 2.27 -14.80
C GLN A 64 -4.74 2.56 -13.56
N THR A 65 -4.31 3.50 -12.71
CA THR A 65 -5.05 3.88 -11.49
C THR A 65 -6.44 4.37 -11.85
N SER A 66 -6.54 5.27 -12.84
CA SER A 66 -7.84 5.79 -13.29
C SER A 66 -8.74 4.67 -13.81
N GLN A 67 -8.20 3.80 -14.67
CA GLN A 67 -8.93 2.65 -15.21
C GLN A 67 -9.44 1.71 -14.13
N LEU A 68 -8.60 1.34 -13.15
CA LEU A 68 -8.98 0.41 -12.09
C LEU A 68 -10.07 0.98 -11.18
N ILE A 69 -9.99 2.26 -10.82
CA ILE A 69 -10.99 2.93 -9.99
C ILE A 69 -12.33 3.01 -10.74
N GLU A 70 -12.31 3.38 -12.02
CA GLU A 70 -13.52 3.43 -12.86
C GLU A 70 -14.15 2.05 -13.06
N GLN A 71 -13.34 1.04 -13.35
CA GLN A 71 -13.80 -0.32 -13.59
C GLN A 71 -14.41 -0.96 -12.35
N HIS A 72 -13.78 -0.78 -11.18
CA HIS A 72 -14.13 -1.53 -9.99
C HIS A 72 -14.95 -0.77 -8.96
N THR A 73 -15.03 0.56 -9.06
CA THR A 73 -15.71 1.43 -8.08
C THR A 73 -15.48 0.97 -6.63
N PRO A 74 -14.21 0.83 -6.20
CA PRO A 74 -13.89 0.29 -4.88
C PRO A 74 -14.35 1.23 -3.77
N ALA A 75 -14.72 0.65 -2.63
CA ALA A 75 -15.08 1.40 -1.43
C ALA A 75 -13.84 1.88 -0.65
N VAL A 76 -12.75 1.11 -0.71
CA VAL A 76 -11.43 1.44 -0.17
C VAL A 76 -10.36 1.02 -1.17
N ILE A 77 -9.27 1.79 -1.25
CA ILE A 77 -8.09 1.45 -2.08
C ILE A 77 -6.86 1.37 -1.18
N VAL A 78 -6.10 0.28 -1.29
CA VAL A 78 -4.81 0.09 -0.61
C VAL A 78 -3.72 -0.10 -1.66
N HIS A 79 -2.88 0.90 -1.84
CA HIS A 79 -1.67 0.77 -2.65
C HIS A 79 -0.52 0.28 -1.76
N MET A 80 0.30 -0.64 -2.27
CA MET A 80 1.45 -1.17 -1.55
C MET A 80 2.75 -0.87 -2.30
N GLY A 81 3.79 -0.52 -1.55
CA GLY A 81 5.12 -0.27 -2.08
C GLY A 81 6.22 -0.75 -1.15
N LEU A 82 7.36 -1.11 -1.72
CA LEU A 82 8.57 -1.39 -0.95
C LEU A 82 9.17 -0.08 -0.44
N ASP A 83 9.39 0.01 0.86
CA ASP A 83 10.27 1.01 1.45
C ASP A 83 11.67 0.41 1.62
N VAL A 84 12.61 0.89 0.81
CA VAL A 84 14.00 0.43 0.79
C VAL A 84 14.82 0.90 1.99
N GLU A 85 14.36 1.94 2.69
CA GLU A 85 15.02 2.51 3.88
C GLU A 85 14.46 1.94 5.18
N SER A 86 13.33 1.23 5.12
CA SER A 86 12.70 0.64 6.30
C SER A 86 13.55 -0.47 6.91
N SER A 87 13.57 -0.53 8.24
CA SER A 87 14.13 -1.66 8.96
C SER A 87 13.30 -2.92 8.75
N ALA A 88 13.94 -4.09 8.84
CA ALA A 88 13.24 -5.37 8.73
C ALA A 88 12.08 -5.46 9.76
N GLY A 89 10.91 -5.88 9.30
CA GLY A 89 9.72 -6.02 10.15
C GLY A 89 8.95 -4.72 10.44
N VAL A 90 9.34 -3.58 9.86
CA VAL A 90 8.63 -2.30 10.03
C VAL A 90 7.73 -2.00 8.82
N PHE A 91 6.42 -1.96 9.05
CA PHE A 91 5.39 -1.62 8.07
C PHE A 91 4.77 -0.26 8.40
N LYS A 92 4.49 0.55 7.38
CA LYS A 92 3.99 1.92 7.57
C LYS A 92 2.77 2.19 6.71
N VAL A 93 1.67 2.64 7.31
CA VAL A 93 0.53 3.17 6.56
C VAL A 93 0.63 4.69 6.47
N GLU A 94 0.53 5.24 5.26
CA GLU A 94 0.74 6.66 4.98
C GLU A 94 -0.58 7.44 5.03
N ARG A 95 -0.58 8.56 5.74
CA ARG A 95 -1.77 9.41 5.90
C ARG A 95 -2.00 10.38 4.74
N SER A 96 -0.94 10.92 4.16
CA SER A 96 -1.03 11.95 3.13
C SER A 96 -0.02 11.78 2.00
N ALA A 97 -0.24 12.53 0.92
CA ALA A 97 0.70 12.62 -0.20
C ALA A 97 0.82 14.06 -0.70
N PRO A 98 2.03 14.54 -1.02
CA PRO A 98 2.23 15.84 -1.63
C PRO A 98 1.82 15.85 -3.12
N LYS A 99 1.49 17.02 -3.67
CA LYS A 99 1.21 17.19 -5.11
C LYS A 99 2.47 17.20 -5.97
N GLU A 100 3.58 17.66 -5.41
CA GLU A 100 4.79 18.05 -6.14
C GLU A 100 6.00 17.15 -5.78
N GLY A 101 7.11 17.31 -6.51
CA GLY A 101 8.36 16.56 -6.29
C GLY A 101 8.65 15.45 -7.32
N TYR A 102 7.63 15.04 -8.09
CA TYR A 102 7.73 13.96 -9.08
C TYR A 102 8.54 14.28 -10.35
N HIS A 103 9.17 15.46 -10.40
CA HIS A 103 10.02 15.90 -11.51
C HIS A 103 11.51 15.62 -11.27
N ASP A 104 11.88 15.19 -10.06
CA ASP A 104 13.26 15.07 -9.62
C ASP A 104 13.87 13.69 -9.93
N ILE A 105 13.09 12.62 -9.82
CA ILE A 105 13.56 11.23 -9.89
C ILE A 105 12.96 10.53 -11.13
N PRO A 106 13.79 10.09 -12.10
CA PRO A 106 13.30 9.30 -13.23
C PRO A 106 12.75 7.93 -12.80
N ASP A 107 11.67 7.53 -13.45
CA ASP A 107 11.01 6.24 -13.27
C ASP A 107 11.69 5.10 -14.08
N ILE A 108 11.10 3.90 -14.08
CA ILE A 108 11.67 2.76 -14.82
C ILE A 108 11.73 2.96 -16.34
N ASP A 109 10.91 3.86 -16.89
CA ASP A 109 10.94 4.24 -18.30
C ASP A 109 11.91 5.42 -18.55
N ARG A 110 12.71 5.79 -17.54
CA ARG A 110 13.63 6.95 -17.52
C ARG A 110 12.91 8.28 -17.76
N LYS A 111 11.66 8.39 -17.30
CA LYS A 111 10.85 9.59 -17.41
C LYS A 111 10.55 10.17 -16.04
N VAL A 112 10.34 11.47 -16.00
CA VAL A 112 9.82 12.16 -14.83
C VAL A 112 8.42 12.66 -15.13
N PHE A 113 7.62 12.95 -14.10
CA PHE A 113 6.40 13.73 -14.27
C PHE A 113 6.75 15.21 -14.18
N THR A 114 6.86 15.87 -15.33
CA THR A 114 7.40 17.23 -15.41
C THR A 114 6.53 18.24 -14.67
N ARG A 115 7.11 19.37 -14.25
CA ARG A 115 6.35 20.48 -13.64
C ARG A 115 5.22 20.98 -14.55
N ALA A 116 5.42 20.95 -15.86
CA ALA A 116 4.40 21.32 -16.84
C ALA A 116 3.22 20.33 -16.86
N GLU A 117 3.52 19.02 -16.84
CA GLU A 117 2.50 17.98 -16.73
C GLU A 117 1.77 18.03 -15.38
N ASN A 118 2.49 18.28 -14.29
CA ASN A 118 1.90 18.48 -12.96
C ASN A 118 0.93 19.65 -12.95
N LYS A 119 1.37 20.83 -13.40
CA LYS A 119 0.49 22.02 -13.51
C LYS A 119 -0.74 21.74 -14.39
N LYS A 120 -0.58 21.01 -15.49
CA LYS A 120 -1.67 20.65 -16.39
C LYS A 120 -2.67 19.68 -15.75
N THR A 121 -2.18 18.70 -14.99
CA THR A 121 -2.98 17.58 -14.48
C THR A 121 -3.57 17.88 -13.09
N PHE A 122 -2.79 18.50 -12.20
CA PHE A 122 -3.09 18.72 -10.79
C PHE A 122 -3.11 20.21 -10.41
N GLY A 123 -2.99 21.15 -11.36
CA GLY A 123 -2.79 22.57 -11.05
C GLY A 123 -3.86 23.20 -10.14
N LYS A 124 -5.11 22.72 -10.20
CA LYS A 124 -6.22 23.18 -9.33
C LYS A 124 -6.39 22.38 -8.04
N ALA A 125 -5.63 21.30 -7.86
CA ALA A 125 -5.72 20.42 -6.71
C ALA A 125 -4.87 20.93 -5.53
N PRO A 126 -5.23 20.57 -4.28
CA PRO A 126 -4.51 20.95 -3.07
C PRO A 126 -3.03 20.55 -3.09
N ALA A 127 -2.19 21.27 -2.35
CA ALA A 127 -0.75 20.99 -2.28
C ALA A 127 -0.42 19.64 -1.63
N SER A 128 -1.28 19.15 -0.74
CA SER A 128 -1.24 17.80 -0.17
C SER A 128 -2.68 17.28 -0.05
N LEU A 129 -2.86 15.97 -0.20
CA LEU A 129 -4.12 15.28 0.02
C LEU A 129 -3.97 14.32 1.19
N VAL A 130 -5.00 14.26 2.03
CA VAL A 130 -5.09 13.39 3.21
C VAL A 130 -6.25 12.40 2.99
N THR A 131 -6.06 11.14 3.39
CA THR A 131 -7.12 10.13 3.35
C THR A 131 -8.38 10.61 4.08
N SER A 132 -9.56 10.18 3.63
CA SER A 132 -10.83 10.48 4.32
C SER A 132 -11.19 9.45 5.39
N LEU A 133 -10.43 8.36 5.48
CA LEU A 133 -10.58 7.34 6.52
C LEU A 133 -10.05 7.87 7.85
N ASP A 134 -10.66 7.40 8.94
CA ASP A 134 -10.20 7.69 10.30
C ASP A 134 -8.97 6.83 10.61
N ILE A 135 -7.82 7.26 10.07
CA ILE A 135 -6.61 6.45 10.03
C ILE A 135 -6.04 6.19 11.42
N ASP A 136 -6.25 7.11 12.37
CA ASP A 136 -5.79 6.95 13.75
C ASP A 136 -6.48 5.74 14.41
N ILE A 137 -7.81 5.65 14.31
CA ILE A 137 -8.58 4.51 14.81
C ILE A 137 -8.20 3.21 14.08
N ALA A 138 -8.02 3.27 12.75
CA ALA A 138 -7.62 2.10 11.97
C ALA A 138 -6.23 1.59 12.38
N VAL A 139 -5.28 2.49 12.65
CA VAL A 139 -3.92 2.13 13.08
C VAL A 139 -3.93 1.52 14.48
N GLU A 140 -4.74 2.04 15.41
CA GLU A 140 -4.90 1.41 16.74
C GLU A 140 -5.37 -0.04 16.63
N ALA A 141 -6.41 -0.29 15.84
CA ALA A 141 -6.92 -1.64 15.59
C ALA A 141 -5.88 -2.52 14.88
N TRP A 142 -5.17 -1.98 13.89
CA TRP A 142 -4.14 -2.69 13.13
C TRP A 142 -2.94 -3.09 14.00
N VAL A 143 -2.47 -2.19 14.87
CA VAL A 143 -1.41 -2.48 15.86
C VAL A 143 -1.84 -3.61 16.80
N ALA A 144 -3.06 -3.55 17.34
CA ALA A 144 -3.58 -4.58 18.22
C ALA A 144 -3.63 -5.96 17.53
N ALA A 145 -4.15 -6.00 16.30
CA ALA A 145 -4.26 -7.23 15.50
C ALA A 145 -2.89 -7.83 15.13
N CYS A 146 -1.89 -6.98 14.89
CA CYS A 146 -0.54 -7.40 14.52
C CYS A 146 0.38 -7.76 15.71
N SER A 147 -0.05 -7.52 16.95
CA SER A 147 0.79 -7.61 18.17
C SER A 147 1.44 -8.98 18.42
N SER A 148 0.85 -10.06 17.90
CA SER A 148 1.38 -11.43 18.03
C SER A 148 2.24 -11.88 16.86
N LEU A 149 2.32 -11.09 15.79
CA LEU A 149 3.09 -11.41 14.60
C LEU A 149 4.58 -11.18 14.83
N VAL A 150 5.38 -12.10 14.30
CA VAL A 150 6.83 -12.10 14.46
C VAL A 150 7.48 -12.50 13.14
N MET A 151 8.56 -11.82 12.79
CA MET A 151 9.38 -12.11 11.61
C MET A 151 10.53 -13.06 11.96
N PRO A 152 10.95 -13.94 11.03
CA PRO A 152 12.23 -14.60 11.16
C PRO A 152 13.35 -13.55 11.20
N LYS A 153 14.41 -13.79 11.97
CA LYS A 153 15.59 -12.95 11.86
C LYS A 153 16.28 -13.20 10.52
N GLY A 154 16.22 -12.22 9.63
CA GLY A 154 17.03 -12.21 8.42
C GLY A 154 18.53 -12.13 8.77
N LEU A 155 19.37 -12.72 7.91
CA LEU A 155 20.85 -12.69 7.95
C LEU A 155 21.45 -11.28 7.73
N GLY A 156 20.66 -10.20 7.88
CA GLY A 156 20.93 -8.85 7.41
C GLY A 156 21.59 -7.89 8.40
N ALA A 157 22.01 -8.34 9.59
CA ALA A 157 22.75 -7.50 10.53
C ALA A 157 24.24 -7.88 10.56
N SER A 158 25.04 -7.23 9.71
CA SER A 158 26.51 -7.13 9.73
C SER A 158 27.35 -8.42 9.77
N LYS A 159 28.43 -8.42 8.97
CA LYS A 159 29.53 -9.40 9.05
C LYS A 159 30.14 -9.42 10.46
N ALA A 160 29.61 -10.25 11.35
CA ALA A 160 30.30 -10.72 12.53
C ALA A 160 30.18 -12.25 12.57
N LYS A 161 31.31 -12.93 12.32
CA LYS A 161 31.43 -14.38 12.47
C LYS A 161 31.16 -14.76 13.91
N HIS A 162 29.93 -15.13 14.28
CA HIS A 162 29.65 -15.94 15.47
C HIS A 162 28.70 -17.08 15.09
N LYS A 163 29.19 -18.30 15.31
CA LYS A 163 28.53 -19.57 14.99
C LYS A 163 27.59 -19.91 16.15
N GLY A 164 26.31 -19.58 15.99
CA GLY A 164 25.25 -19.98 16.92
C GLY A 164 23.92 -20.06 16.19
N LYS A 165 23.40 -21.27 15.97
CA LYS A 165 22.01 -21.49 15.57
C LYS A 165 21.12 -21.06 16.73
N ASN A 166 20.52 -19.89 16.63
CA ASN A 166 19.42 -19.52 17.50
C ASN A 166 18.32 -18.93 16.62
N ASP A 167 17.25 -19.71 16.42
CA ASP A 167 16.02 -19.35 15.68
C ASP A 167 15.23 -18.27 16.45
N SER A 168 15.87 -17.12 16.68
CA SER A 168 15.23 -16.01 17.39
C SER A 168 14.35 -15.22 16.42
N LYS A 169 13.04 -15.30 16.61
CA LYS A 169 12.04 -14.47 15.92
C LYS A 169 12.09 -13.04 16.50
N GLN A 170 11.79 -12.04 15.67
CA GLN A 170 11.69 -10.63 16.09
C GLN A 170 10.24 -10.14 15.96
N PRO A 171 9.72 -9.35 16.91
CA PRO A 171 8.42 -8.70 16.75
C PRO A 171 8.37 -7.82 15.50
N ILE A 172 7.19 -7.69 14.90
CA ILE A 172 6.97 -6.69 13.86
C ILE A 172 6.54 -5.36 14.49
N GLU A 173 6.78 -4.29 13.75
CA GLU A 173 6.27 -2.95 14.06
C GLU A 173 5.35 -2.53 12.91
N VAL A 174 4.12 -2.15 13.25
CA VAL A 174 3.18 -1.53 12.31
C VAL A 174 2.86 -0.14 12.85
N ARG A 175 2.87 0.88 11.99
CA ARG A 175 2.65 2.27 12.43
C ARG A 175 2.08 3.17 11.35
N MET A 176 1.54 4.30 11.75
CA MET A 176 1.28 5.40 10.82
C MET A 176 2.58 6.12 10.44
N SER A 177 2.62 6.64 9.22
CA SER A 177 3.62 7.55 8.71
C SER A 177 2.92 8.68 7.92
N ASP A 178 3.59 9.81 7.77
CA ASP A 178 3.11 10.94 6.95
C ASP A 178 4.19 11.34 5.94
N ASP A 179 4.90 10.34 5.43
CA ASP A 179 6.04 10.48 4.53
C ASP A 179 6.05 9.35 3.50
N VAL A 180 5.11 9.44 2.56
CA VAL A 180 5.03 8.51 1.42
C VAL A 180 6.17 8.73 0.39
N GLY A 181 6.96 9.80 0.55
CA GLY A 181 8.00 10.22 -0.39
C GLY A 181 7.47 10.84 -1.70
N THR A 182 8.42 11.28 -2.53
CA THR A 182 8.14 12.00 -3.80
C THR A 182 8.52 11.21 -5.05
N TYR A 183 8.64 9.88 -4.94
CA TYR A 183 8.78 8.98 -6.09
C TYR A 183 7.41 8.41 -6.53
N VAL A 184 7.37 7.22 -7.13
CA VAL A 184 6.14 6.62 -7.69
C VAL A 184 5.09 6.26 -6.63
N CYS A 185 5.50 5.93 -5.39
CA CYS A 185 4.58 5.63 -4.28
C CYS A 185 3.69 6.85 -3.97
N GLY A 186 4.32 7.99 -3.69
CA GLY A 186 3.60 9.24 -3.44
C GLY A 186 2.75 9.66 -4.64
N PHE A 187 3.27 9.50 -5.86
CA PHE A 187 2.53 9.87 -7.07
C PHE A 187 1.26 9.04 -7.24
N GLN A 188 1.37 7.72 -7.06
CA GLN A 188 0.21 6.82 -7.10
C GLN A 188 -0.80 7.20 -6.02
N TYR A 189 -0.32 7.45 -4.79
CA TYR A 189 -1.19 7.80 -3.68
C TYR A 189 -1.95 9.11 -3.93
N TYR A 190 -1.24 10.18 -4.32
CA TYR A 190 -1.85 11.47 -4.61
C TYR A 190 -2.86 11.40 -5.77
N SER A 191 -2.45 10.79 -6.89
CA SER A 191 -3.31 10.70 -8.08
C SER A 191 -4.54 9.82 -7.84
N SER A 192 -4.40 8.73 -7.08
CA SER A 192 -5.51 7.84 -6.68
C SER A 192 -6.50 8.53 -5.73
N MET A 193 -6.02 9.27 -4.72
CA MET A 193 -6.89 10.09 -3.86
C MET A 193 -7.67 11.12 -4.67
N LEU A 194 -6.99 11.82 -5.58
CA LEU A 194 -7.64 12.84 -6.40
C LEU A 194 -8.69 12.24 -7.34
N GLN A 195 -8.40 11.10 -7.96
CA GLN A 195 -9.36 10.41 -8.83
C GLN A 195 -10.56 9.88 -8.04
N THR A 196 -10.32 9.22 -6.91
CA THR A 196 -11.40 8.74 -6.01
C THR A 196 -12.27 9.90 -5.54
N GLN A 197 -11.67 11.04 -5.16
CA GLN A 197 -12.42 12.24 -4.76
C GLN A 197 -13.32 12.77 -5.88
N LYS A 198 -12.86 12.79 -7.12
CA LYS A 198 -13.67 13.22 -8.26
C LYS A 198 -14.89 12.31 -8.48
N MET A 199 -14.74 11.02 -8.19
CA MET A 199 -15.78 10.02 -8.42
C MET A 199 -16.77 9.91 -7.26
N THR A 200 -16.31 10.01 -6.01
CA THR A 200 -17.10 9.66 -4.82
C THR A 200 -17.25 10.80 -3.82
N GLY A 201 -16.48 11.89 -3.98
CA GLY A 201 -16.37 12.95 -2.99
C GLY A 201 -15.48 12.61 -1.78
N LYS A 202 -15.07 11.34 -1.62
CA LYS A 202 -14.17 10.86 -0.54
C LYS A 202 -12.79 10.51 -1.08
N ARG A 203 -11.81 10.44 -0.18
CA ARG A 203 -10.43 9.98 -0.46
C ARG A 203 -10.13 8.71 0.33
N ASP A 204 -10.98 7.69 0.19
CA ASP A 204 -10.85 6.41 0.90
C ASP A 204 -9.74 5.55 0.27
N VAL A 205 -8.53 6.10 0.29
CA VAL A 205 -7.30 5.55 -0.28
C VAL A 205 -6.25 5.63 0.81
N VAL A 206 -5.41 4.61 0.91
CA VAL A 206 -4.17 4.66 1.71
C VAL A 206 -3.01 4.03 0.95
N PHE A 207 -1.81 4.30 1.43
CA PHE A 207 -0.59 3.65 0.95
C PHE A 207 0.05 2.87 2.09
N LEU A 208 0.41 1.61 1.88
CA LEU A 208 1.15 0.76 2.81
C LEU A 208 2.57 0.54 2.28
N HIS A 209 3.54 1.06 3.01
CA HIS A 209 4.95 0.71 2.83
C HIS A 209 5.29 -0.58 3.58
N LEU A 210 5.88 -1.53 2.86
CA LEU A 210 6.38 -2.79 3.38
C LEU A 210 7.91 -2.74 3.44
N PRO A 211 8.54 -3.42 4.41
CA PRO A 211 9.98 -3.63 4.39
C PRO A 211 10.36 -4.64 3.29
N ARG A 212 11.66 -4.91 3.13
CA ARG A 212 12.10 -6.05 2.33
C ARG A 212 11.54 -7.36 2.91
N LEU A 213 10.95 -8.18 2.04
CA LEU A 213 10.47 -9.53 2.32
C LEU A 213 11.00 -10.43 1.21
N GLU A 214 11.79 -11.45 1.53
CA GLU A 214 12.49 -12.25 0.53
C GLU A 214 12.05 -13.73 0.56
N SER A 215 11.79 -14.25 1.75
CA SER A 215 11.36 -15.64 1.95
C SER A 215 9.83 -15.80 1.92
N THR A 216 9.36 -17.02 1.65
CA THR A 216 7.93 -17.36 1.71
C THR A 216 7.33 -17.07 3.09
N GLU A 217 8.06 -17.32 4.18
CA GLU A 217 7.59 -17.04 5.54
C GLU A 217 7.39 -15.53 5.75
N GLU A 218 8.34 -14.71 5.31
CA GLU A 218 8.24 -13.25 5.39
C GLU A 218 7.08 -12.70 4.54
N LEU A 219 6.87 -13.26 3.34
CA LEU A 219 5.75 -12.89 2.47
C LEU A 219 4.39 -13.27 3.08
N GLU A 220 4.27 -14.44 3.73
CA GLU A 220 3.05 -14.82 4.45
C GLU A 220 2.78 -13.90 5.65
N ILE A 221 3.82 -13.40 6.31
CA ILE A 221 3.66 -12.39 7.37
C ILE A 221 3.21 -11.06 6.77
N GLY A 222 3.85 -10.61 5.69
CA GLY A 222 3.45 -9.39 4.97
C GLY A 222 1.99 -9.44 4.49
N LYS A 223 1.54 -10.60 4.01
CA LYS A 223 0.13 -10.88 3.70
C LYS A 223 -0.76 -10.70 4.91
N ARG A 224 -0.46 -11.34 6.05
CA ARG A 224 -1.28 -11.19 7.28
C ARG A 224 -1.35 -9.73 7.73
N VAL A 225 -0.22 -9.01 7.67
CA VAL A 225 -0.19 -7.57 8.00
C VAL A 225 -1.11 -6.76 7.08
N ALA A 226 -1.11 -7.04 5.78
CA ALA A 226 -1.98 -6.39 4.81
C ALA A 226 -3.46 -6.76 5.00
N GLU A 227 -3.78 -8.02 5.33
CA GLU A 227 -5.15 -8.46 5.64
C GLU A 227 -5.71 -7.70 6.85
N GLU A 228 -4.94 -7.59 7.94
CA GLU A 228 -5.37 -6.86 9.14
C GLU A 228 -5.53 -5.36 8.87
N LEU A 229 -4.67 -4.76 8.03
CA LEU A 229 -4.85 -3.38 7.63
C LEU A 229 -6.15 -3.20 6.82
N VAL A 230 -6.42 -4.07 5.85
CA VAL A 230 -7.64 -4.01 5.03
C VAL A 230 -8.89 -4.08 5.91
N LYS A 231 -8.93 -5.00 6.90
CA LYS A 231 -10.04 -5.11 7.84
C LYS A 231 -10.23 -3.83 8.65
N ALA A 232 -9.14 -3.28 9.21
CA ALA A 232 -9.19 -2.06 10.02
C ALA A 232 -9.67 -0.84 9.23
N LEU A 233 -9.22 -0.68 7.98
CA LEU A 233 -9.63 0.43 7.11
C LEU A 233 -11.12 0.35 6.74
N VAL A 234 -11.62 -0.87 6.49
CA VAL A 234 -13.03 -1.08 6.18
C VAL A 234 -13.92 -0.78 7.40
N ASP A 235 -13.46 -1.13 8.60
CA ASP A 235 -14.20 -0.92 9.85
C ASP A 235 -14.41 0.58 10.16
N VAL A 236 -13.38 1.41 9.95
CA VAL A 236 -13.48 2.86 10.16
C VAL A 236 -14.18 3.62 9.02
N ARG A 237 -14.48 2.93 7.91
CA ARG A 237 -15.11 3.56 6.76
C ARG A 237 -16.56 3.91 7.09
N ARG A 238 -16.84 5.21 7.21
CA ARG A 238 -18.22 5.71 7.33
C ARG A 238 -18.98 5.50 6.01
N PRO A 239 -20.26 5.08 6.04
CA PRO A 239 -21.10 4.95 4.86
C PRO A 239 -21.01 6.14 3.92
#